data_AF-A0A098G5E1-F1
#
_entry.id   AF-A0A098G5E1-F1
#
_cell.length_a   1.000
_cell.length_b   1.000
_cell.length_c   1.000
_cell.angle_alpha   90.00
_cell.angle_beta   90.00
_cell.angle_gamma   90.00
#
_symmetry.space_group_name_H-M   'P 1'
#
loop_
_entity.id
_entity.type
_entity.pdbx_description
1 polymer ?
#
loop_
_entity_poly.entity_id
_entity_poly.type
_entity_poly.pdbx_seq_one_letter_code
_entity_poly.pdbx_strand_id
1 'polypeptide(L)'
;MLFLNTFNYIHIIPLLAILVLIISILAAIFIKPHSFQSSRTFVFISIMASLAVVILAGNIFLTTMNMEVQRKINNAQFTKQAIDKLWLYPNQLLLKEKQARPEFLASFYYNNPELYQLTKDIHTKPTIDSTLQEQYISIVLIQCWEDYLTLRELDQTGDQVWLYNFLQWAQSPYLKNDFETLKYNFAPTTIKFGELLFEYSAQIPVPTTKPHEVQLLIRKLIDDPRLRAIFKERSMQHYGFY
;
A
#
# COMPACT_ATOMS: atom_id res chain seq x y z
N MET A 1 8.34 3.65 -23.68
CA MET A 1 7.68 4.91 -24.07
C MET A 1 7.86 6.07 -23.05
N LEU A 2 8.79 5.98 -22.08
CA LEU A 2 9.05 7.02 -21.07
C LEU A 2 10.34 7.83 -21.31
N PHE A 3 11.27 7.31 -22.13
CA PHE A 3 12.54 7.97 -22.44
C PHE A 3 12.46 9.05 -23.53
N LEU A 4 11.37 9.08 -24.32
CA LEU A 4 11.23 10.02 -25.43
C LEU A 4 10.67 11.39 -25.02
N ASN A 5 10.08 11.52 -23.82
CA ASN A 5 9.53 12.81 -23.37
C ASN A 5 10.52 13.64 -22.55
N THR A 6 11.41 13.04 -21.77
CA THR A 6 12.45 13.77 -21.02
C THR A 6 13.48 14.44 -21.92
N PHE A 7 13.79 13.83 -23.07
CA PHE A 7 14.73 14.38 -24.05
C PHE A 7 14.23 15.70 -24.69
N ASN A 8 12.92 15.84 -24.90
CA ASN A 8 12.35 17.04 -25.52
C ASN A 8 12.41 18.26 -24.58
N TYR A 9 12.12 18.10 -23.28
CA TYR A 9 12.08 19.26 -22.37
C TYR A 9 13.47 19.86 -22.07
N ILE A 10 14.52 19.03 -22.02
CA ILE A 10 15.89 19.47 -21.78
C ILE A 10 16.39 20.42 -22.89
N HIS A 11 15.90 20.25 -24.12
CA HIS A 11 16.26 21.11 -25.24
C HIS A 11 15.27 22.27 -25.44
N ILE A 12 13.99 22.10 -25.12
CA ILE A 12 12.96 23.14 -25.31
C ILE A 12 13.17 24.33 -24.36
N ILE A 13 13.56 24.10 -23.10
CA ILE A 13 13.77 25.18 -22.11
C ILE A 13 14.92 26.12 -22.51
N PRO A 14 16.14 25.63 -22.82
CA PRO A 14 17.21 26.51 -23.27
C PRO A 14 16.87 27.17 -24.62
N LEU A 15 16.15 26.50 -25.53
CA LEU A 15 15.70 27.08 -26.79
C LEU A 15 14.74 28.25 -26.56
N LEU A 16 13.74 28.10 -25.67
CA LEU A 16 12.82 29.17 -25.29
C LEU A 16 13.54 30.34 -24.62
N ALA A 17 14.50 30.05 -23.72
CA ALA A 17 15.30 31.07 -23.07
C ALA A 17 16.14 31.89 -24.07
N ILE A 18 16.79 31.21 -25.04
CA ILE A 18 17.54 31.85 -26.12
C ILE A 18 16.61 32.69 -27.01
N LEU A 19 15.43 32.18 -27.34
CA LEU A 19 14.46 32.88 -28.19
C LEU A 19 13.93 34.15 -27.51
N VAL A 20 13.63 34.09 -26.21
CA VAL A 20 13.24 35.28 -25.43
C VAL A 20 14.39 36.27 -25.31
N LEU A 21 15.63 35.82 -25.10
CA LEU A 21 16.82 36.68 -25.12
C LEU A 21 16.98 37.42 -26.45
N ILE A 22 16.80 36.73 -27.58
CA ILE A 22 16.87 37.34 -28.91
C ILE A 22 15.77 38.39 -29.09
N ILE A 23 14.52 38.07 -28.72
CA ILE A 23 13.40 39.02 -28.76
C ILE A 23 13.66 40.24 -27.87
N SER A 24 14.28 40.04 -26.70
CA SER A 24 14.65 41.12 -25.77
C SER A 24 15.67 42.08 -26.37
N ILE A 25 16.72 41.52 -27.00
CA ILE A 25 17.77 42.30 -27.66
C ILE A 25 17.18 43.07 -28.83
N LEU A 26 16.33 42.45 -29.65
CA LEU A 26 15.66 43.11 -30.77
C LEU A 26 14.73 44.24 -30.28
N ALA A 27 13.91 44.01 -29.26
CA ALA A 27 13.05 45.03 -28.68
C ALA A 27 13.86 46.23 -28.14
N ALA A 28 15.00 45.98 -27.48
CA ALA A 28 15.90 47.02 -26.99
C ALA A 28 16.55 47.85 -28.11
N ILE A 29 16.82 47.26 -29.27
CA ILE A 29 17.40 47.95 -30.44
C ILE A 29 16.35 48.84 -31.11
N PHE A 30 15.14 48.32 -31.33
CA PHE A 30 14.12 49.00 -32.14
C PHE A 30 13.24 50.00 -31.38
N ILE A 31 13.11 49.90 -30.06
CA ILE A 31 12.31 50.86 -29.26
C ILE A 31 13.17 52.08 -28.89
N LYS A 32 12.81 53.26 -29.42
CA LYS A 32 13.46 54.53 -29.11
C LYS A 32 12.79 55.19 -27.88
N PRO A 33 13.55 55.47 -26.80
CA PRO A 33 12.99 55.99 -25.56
C PRO A 33 12.65 57.47 -25.64
N HIS A 34 11.46 57.88 -25.17
CA HIS A 34 11.09 59.30 -24.95
C HIS A 34 10.95 59.68 -23.46
N SER A 35 11.02 58.72 -22.52
CA SER A 35 10.89 58.88 -21.07
C SER A 35 11.53 57.68 -20.32
N PHE A 36 11.76 57.75 -18.99
CA PHE A 36 12.38 56.65 -18.22
C PHE A 36 11.58 55.33 -18.29
N GLN A 37 10.25 55.40 -18.33
CA GLN A 37 9.35 54.26 -18.55
C GLN A 37 9.40 53.70 -19.98
N SER A 38 10.02 54.40 -20.92
CA SER A 38 10.31 53.92 -22.28
C SER A 38 11.80 53.67 -22.49
N SER A 39 12.62 53.77 -21.44
CA SER A 39 14.07 53.51 -21.51
C SER A 39 14.35 52.07 -21.90
N ARG A 40 15.44 51.87 -22.67
CA ARG A 40 15.92 50.53 -23.05
C ARG A 40 16.15 49.62 -21.83
N THR A 41 16.57 50.21 -20.71
CA THR A 41 16.76 49.52 -19.43
C THR A 41 15.44 49.03 -18.83
N PHE A 42 14.39 49.84 -18.86
CA PHE A 42 13.07 49.45 -18.36
C PHE A 42 12.44 48.32 -19.19
N VAL A 43 12.55 48.41 -20.52
CA VAL A 43 12.11 47.33 -21.44
C VAL A 43 12.89 46.05 -21.17
N PHE A 44 14.22 46.13 -21.04
CA PHE A 44 15.06 44.98 -20.72
C PHE A 44 14.69 44.32 -19.39
N ILE A 45 14.53 45.11 -18.32
CA ILE A 45 14.14 44.60 -16.99
C ILE A 45 12.76 43.93 -17.05
N SER A 46 11.80 44.51 -17.78
CA SER A 46 10.44 43.96 -17.91
C SER A 46 10.43 42.62 -18.65
N ILE A 47 11.25 42.47 -19.69
CA ILE A 47 11.34 41.20 -20.42
C ILE A 47 12.10 40.16 -19.58
N MET A 48 13.17 40.54 -18.88
CA MET A 48 13.86 39.64 -17.94
C MET A 48 12.95 39.17 -16.80
N ALA A 49 12.10 40.06 -16.26
CA ALA A 49 11.10 39.71 -15.26
C ALA A 49 10.06 38.72 -15.82
N SER A 50 9.59 38.95 -17.05
CA SER A 50 8.66 38.04 -17.72
C SER A 50 9.29 36.66 -17.99
N LEU A 51 10.57 36.63 -18.39
CA LEU A 51 11.33 35.41 -18.58
C LEU A 51 11.49 34.64 -17.27
N ALA A 52 11.80 35.33 -16.17
CA ALA A 52 11.91 34.73 -14.84
C ALA A 52 10.60 34.04 -14.42
N VAL A 53 9.45 34.67 -14.70
CA VAL A 53 8.13 34.06 -14.43
C VAL A 53 7.91 32.79 -15.26
N VAL A 54 8.26 32.80 -16.55
CA VAL A 54 8.14 31.61 -17.42
C VAL A 54 9.04 30.47 -16.94
N ILE A 55 10.29 30.78 -16.58
CA ILE A 55 11.24 29.78 -16.04
C ILE A 55 10.73 29.22 -14.71
N LEU A 56 10.22 30.07 -13.82
CA LEU A 56 9.66 29.63 -12.55
C LEU A 56 8.45 28.70 -12.76
N ALA A 57 7.53 29.06 -13.66
CA ALA A 57 6.39 28.23 -14.01
C ALA A 57 6.83 26.88 -14.60
N GLY A 58 7.83 26.87 -15.48
CA GLY A 58 8.42 25.65 -16.03
C GLY A 58 9.06 24.77 -14.97
N ASN A 59 9.80 25.36 -14.02
CA ASN A 59 10.38 24.63 -12.90
C ASN A 59 9.30 24.01 -12.01
N ILE A 60 8.27 24.78 -11.64
CA ILE A 60 7.14 24.26 -10.84
C ILE A 60 6.48 23.07 -11.57
N PHE A 61 6.25 23.19 -12.88
CA PHE A 61 5.67 22.12 -13.68
C PHE A 61 6.56 20.86 -13.69
N LEU A 62 7.86 21.01 -13.95
CA LEU A 62 8.81 19.89 -13.94
C LEU A 62 8.93 19.24 -12.56
N THR A 63 9.01 20.04 -11.50
CA THR A 63 9.05 19.53 -10.12
C THR A 63 7.78 18.76 -9.81
N THR A 64 6.60 19.27 -10.21
CA THR A 64 5.32 18.58 -10.01
C THR A 64 5.29 17.24 -10.74
N MET A 65 5.70 17.20 -12.02
CA MET A 65 5.79 15.95 -12.77
C MET A 65 6.77 14.96 -12.13
N ASN A 66 7.94 15.43 -11.69
CA ASN A 66 8.93 14.57 -11.06
C ASN A 66 8.41 14.02 -9.71
N MET A 67 7.71 14.84 -8.93
CA MET A 67 7.05 14.40 -7.69
C MET A 67 5.98 13.33 -7.97
N GLU A 68 5.20 13.45 -9.05
CA GLU A 68 4.23 12.41 -9.43
C GLU A 68 4.90 11.08 -9.80
N VAL A 69 5.98 11.13 -10.58
CA VAL A 69 6.77 9.94 -10.95
C VAL A 69 7.39 9.31 -9.70
N GLN A 70 8.00 10.10 -8.84
CA GLN A 70 8.60 9.62 -7.60
C GLN A 70 7.56 9.01 -6.68
N ARG A 71 6.36 9.62 -6.57
CA ARG A 71 5.25 9.06 -5.79
C ARG A 71 4.83 7.70 -6.33
N LYS A 72 4.72 7.53 -7.66
CA LYS A 72 4.39 6.23 -8.28
C LYS A 72 5.45 5.17 -7.95
N ILE A 73 6.74 5.51 -8.05
CA ILE A 73 7.84 4.59 -7.72
C ILE A 73 7.80 4.20 -6.24
N ASN A 74 7.65 5.18 -5.35
CA ASN A 74 7.58 4.94 -3.91
C ASN A 74 6.40 4.03 -3.56
N ASN A 75 5.21 4.30 -4.10
CA ASN A 75 4.02 3.47 -3.86
C ASN A 75 4.22 2.02 -4.35
N ALA A 76 4.86 1.83 -5.51
CA ALA A 76 5.18 0.49 -6.01
C ALA A 76 6.20 -0.23 -5.10
N GLN A 77 7.20 0.48 -4.57
CA GLN A 77 8.14 -0.08 -3.59
C GLN A 77 7.45 -0.44 -2.28
N PHE A 78 6.54 0.39 -1.77
CA PHE A 78 5.74 0.08 -0.59
C PHE A 78 4.86 -1.14 -0.79
N THR A 79 4.16 -1.23 -1.93
CA THR A 79 3.35 -2.39 -2.31
C THR A 79 4.19 -3.67 -2.33
N LYS A 80 5.39 -3.61 -2.91
CA LYS A 80 6.31 -4.75 -2.90
C LYS A 80 6.70 -5.15 -1.46
N GLN A 81 7.06 -4.19 -0.61
CA GLN A 81 7.40 -4.46 0.78
C GLN A 81 6.23 -5.06 1.56
N ALA A 82 5.00 -4.59 1.30
CA ALA A 82 3.79 -5.14 1.88
C ALA A 82 3.60 -6.60 1.44
N ILE A 83 3.74 -6.92 0.16
CA ILE A 83 3.68 -8.31 -0.34
C ILE A 83 4.76 -9.19 0.31
N ASP A 84 6.00 -8.71 0.37
CA ASP A 84 7.11 -9.47 0.93
C ASP A 84 6.89 -9.78 2.43
N LYS A 85 6.43 -8.78 3.21
CA LYS A 85 6.25 -8.90 4.66
C LYS A 85 4.94 -9.56 5.08
N LEU A 86 3.84 -9.17 4.45
CA LEU A 86 2.49 -9.56 4.88
C LEU A 86 2.00 -10.85 4.23
N TRP A 87 2.62 -11.27 3.13
CA TRP A 87 2.21 -12.49 2.43
C TRP A 87 3.33 -13.51 2.34
N LEU A 88 4.47 -13.15 1.74
CA LEU A 88 5.52 -14.13 1.46
C LEU A 88 6.22 -14.61 2.73
N TYR A 89 6.55 -13.71 3.66
CA TYR A 89 7.22 -14.09 4.91
C TYR A 89 6.40 -15.07 5.78
N PRO A 90 5.11 -14.83 6.08
CA PRO A 90 4.31 -15.80 6.85
C PRO A 90 4.18 -17.14 6.16
N ASN A 91 3.98 -17.16 4.83
CA ASN A 91 3.91 -18.43 4.08
C ASN A 91 5.25 -19.18 4.08
N GLN A 92 6.38 -18.47 4.05
CA GLN A 92 7.70 -19.11 4.21
C GLN A 92 7.88 -19.70 5.61
N LEU A 93 7.36 -19.05 6.65
CA LEU A 93 7.39 -19.55 8.02
C LEU A 93 6.58 -20.85 8.12
N LEU A 94 5.36 -20.86 7.60
CA LEU A 94 4.48 -22.04 7.57
C LEU A 94 5.12 -23.25 6.88
N LEU A 95 6.00 -23.02 5.89
CA LEU A 95 6.70 -24.09 5.18
C LEU A 95 7.93 -24.62 5.93
N LYS A 96 8.62 -23.77 6.69
CA LYS A 96 9.94 -24.09 7.27
C LYS A 96 9.86 -24.67 8.68
N GLU A 97 8.82 -24.35 9.43
CA GLU A 97 8.70 -24.77 10.83
C GLU A 97 8.35 -26.24 10.95
N LYS A 98 9.32 -27.04 11.40
CA LYS A 98 9.19 -28.51 11.47
C LYS A 98 8.57 -29.03 12.76
N GLN A 99 8.49 -28.21 13.81
CA GLN A 99 7.96 -28.64 15.12
C GLN A 99 6.50 -28.24 15.32
N ALA A 100 5.99 -27.27 14.56
CA ALA A 100 4.56 -26.95 14.52
C ALA A 100 3.75 -28.16 14.06
N ARG A 101 2.58 -28.37 14.67
CA ARG A 101 1.77 -29.55 14.36
C ARG A 101 1.27 -29.50 12.91
N PRO A 102 1.25 -30.63 12.19
CA PRO A 102 0.79 -30.68 10.80
C PRO A 102 -0.64 -30.15 10.62
N GLU A 103 -1.55 -30.50 11.53
CA GLU A 103 -2.94 -30.04 11.49
C GLU A 103 -3.09 -28.54 11.74
N PHE A 104 -2.18 -27.94 12.53
CA PHE A 104 -2.09 -26.48 12.69
C PHE A 104 -1.68 -25.82 11.37
N LEU A 105 -0.58 -26.27 10.77
CA LEU A 105 -0.06 -25.68 9.53
C LEU A 105 -1.05 -25.85 8.36
N ALA A 106 -1.68 -27.02 8.25
CA ALA A 106 -2.66 -27.31 7.20
C ALA A 106 -3.94 -26.48 7.33
N SER A 107 -4.27 -26.03 8.54
CA SER A 107 -5.47 -25.21 8.79
C SER A 107 -5.47 -23.86 8.08
N PHE A 108 -4.30 -23.37 7.67
CA PHE A 108 -4.16 -22.13 6.90
C PHE A 108 -4.37 -22.32 5.39
N TYR A 109 -4.60 -23.55 4.93
CA TYR A 109 -4.70 -23.92 3.51
C TYR A 109 -5.93 -24.79 3.23
N TYR A 110 -7.07 -24.50 3.87
CA TYR A 110 -8.33 -25.22 3.63
C TYR A 110 -8.93 -25.05 2.23
N ASN A 111 -8.38 -24.15 1.41
CA ASN A 111 -8.63 -24.08 -0.03
C ASN A 111 -7.93 -25.19 -0.83
N ASN A 112 -7.10 -26.03 -0.19
CA ASN A 112 -6.52 -27.24 -0.75
C ASN A 112 -7.25 -28.47 -0.15
N PRO A 113 -8.25 -29.04 -0.87
CA PRO A 113 -9.01 -30.18 -0.37
C PRO A 113 -8.16 -31.42 -0.11
N GLU A 114 -7.10 -31.66 -0.89
CA GLU A 114 -6.22 -32.82 -0.72
C GLU A 114 -5.46 -32.73 0.60
N LEU A 115 -4.86 -31.57 0.88
CA LEU A 115 -4.17 -31.32 2.15
C LEU A 115 -5.13 -31.41 3.34
N TYR A 116 -6.35 -30.89 3.20
CA TYR A 116 -7.39 -31.04 4.21
C TYR A 116 -7.72 -32.51 4.49
N GLN A 117 -7.94 -33.34 3.47
CA GLN A 117 -8.24 -34.76 3.67
C GLN A 117 -7.10 -35.52 4.35
N LEU A 118 -5.84 -35.14 4.08
CA LEU A 118 -4.68 -35.74 4.73
C LEU A 118 -4.57 -35.39 6.22
N THR A 119 -5.17 -34.29 6.67
CA THR A 119 -4.92 -33.72 8.01
C THR A 119 -6.15 -33.62 8.91
N LYS A 120 -7.36 -33.73 8.36
CA LYS A 120 -8.63 -33.54 9.11
C LYS A 120 -8.78 -34.43 10.35
N ASP A 121 -8.24 -35.65 10.31
CA ASP A 121 -8.34 -36.64 11.39
C ASP A 121 -7.05 -36.73 12.23
N ILE A 122 -6.05 -35.89 11.92
CA ILE A 122 -4.78 -35.83 12.66
C ILE A 122 -4.97 -34.97 13.91
N HIS A 123 -4.67 -35.55 15.06
CA HIS A 123 -4.66 -34.86 16.34
C HIS A 123 -3.35 -35.17 17.07
N THR A 124 -2.34 -34.35 16.80
CA THR A 124 -1.03 -34.48 17.40
C THR A 124 -1.05 -33.86 18.80
N LYS A 125 -0.50 -34.57 19.78
CA LYS A 125 -0.36 -34.04 21.14
C LYS A 125 0.60 -32.84 21.13
N PRO A 126 0.23 -31.68 21.71
CA PRO A 126 1.13 -30.54 21.77
C PRO A 126 2.38 -30.84 22.61
N THR A 127 3.53 -30.41 22.11
CA THR A 127 4.81 -30.36 22.84
C THR A 127 5.11 -28.90 23.20
N ILE A 128 6.12 -28.68 24.05
CA ILE A 128 6.58 -27.31 24.36
C ILE A 128 7.03 -26.62 23.08
N ASP A 129 7.86 -27.29 22.28
CA ASP A 129 8.38 -26.73 21.02
C ASP A 129 7.26 -26.45 20.01
N SER A 130 6.31 -27.37 19.84
CA SER A 130 5.19 -27.15 18.92
C SER A 130 4.35 -25.95 19.36
N THR A 131 4.06 -25.84 20.65
CA THR A 131 3.25 -24.75 21.21
C THR A 131 3.95 -23.39 21.02
N LEU A 132 5.25 -23.32 21.29
CA LEU A 132 6.03 -22.09 21.11
C LEU A 132 6.08 -21.68 19.63
N GLN A 133 6.27 -22.63 18.71
CA GLN A 133 6.28 -22.35 17.27
C GLN A 133 4.92 -21.90 16.76
N GLU A 134 3.85 -22.58 17.16
CA GLU A 134 2.48 -22.22 16.77
C GLU A 134 2.11 -20.83 17.27
N GLN A 135 2.42 -20.53 18.53
CA GLN A 135 2.21 -19.19 19.10
C GLN A 135 3.00 -18.12 18.33
N TYR A 136 4.27 -18.38 17.98
CA TYR A 136 5.07 -17.45 17.19
C TYR A 136 4.46 -17.20 15.80
N ILE A 137 4.04 -18.26 15.11
CA ILE A 137 3.35 -18.16 13.82
C ILE A 137 2.06 -17.34 13.97
N SER A 138 1.25 -17.63 14.98
CA SER A 138 0.00 -16.91 15.25
C SER A 138 0.25 -15.42 15.50
N ILE A 139 1.28 -15.06 16.27
CA ILE A 139 1.68 -13.66 16.47
C ILE A 139 2.04 -13.00 15.13
N VAL A 140 2.83 -13.66 14.29
CA VAL A 140 3.23 -13.13 12.97
C VAL A 140 2.00 -12.90 12.08
N LEU A 141 1.05 -13.85 12.04
CA LEU A 141 -0.16 -13.73 11.23
C LEU A 141 -1.07 -12.60 11.72
N ILE A 142 -1.25 -12.45 13.04
CA ILE A 142 -2.05 -11.35 13.61
C ILE A 142 -1.33 -10.00 13.41
N GLN A 143 0.00 -9.97 13.53
CA GLN A 143 0.78 -8.77 13.21
C GLN A 143 0.61 -8.34 11.75
N CYS A 144 0.48 -9.29 10.81
CA CYS A 144 0.19 -8.96 9.42
C CYS A 144 -1.15 -8.23 9.26
N TRP A 145 -2.15 -8.54 10.09
CA TRP A 145 -3.40 -7.79 10.10
C TRP A 145 -3.21 -6.36 10.58
N GLU A 146 -2.45 -6.15 11.66
CA GLU A 146 -2.15 -4.82 12.17
C GLU A 146 -1.31 -3.97 11.17
N ASP A 147 -0.29 -4.58 10.58
CA ASP A 147 0.55 -3.92 9.60
C ASP A 147 -0.26 -3.57 8.35
N TYR A 148 -1.15 -4.44 7.88
CA TYR A 148 -2.08 -4.13 6.79
C TYR A 148 -2.96 -2.92 7.14
N LEU A 149 -3.58 -2.89 8.32
CA LEU A 149 -4.40 -1.75 8.75
C LEU A 149 -3.62 -0.44 8.74
N THR A 150 -2.30 -0.50 8.97
CA THR A 150 -1.40 0.66 8.98
C THR A 150 -0.96 1.07 7.57
N LEU A 151 -0.72 0.10 6.68
CA LEU A 151 -0.12 0.32 5.38
C LEU A 151 -1.13 0.40 4.22
N ARG A 152 -2.42 0.08 4.45
CA ARG A 152 -3.41 -0.07 3.38
C ARG A 152 -3.57 1.15 2.46
N GLU A 153 -3.36 2.37 2.95
CA GLU A 153 -3.50 3.59 2.13
C GLU A 153 -2.35 3.76 1.12
N LEU A 154 -1.22 3.10 1.36
CA LEU A 154 -0.02 3.17 0.50
C LEU A 154 0.09 1.95 -0.42
N ASP A 155 -0.54 0.83 -0.05
CA ASP A 155 -0.55 -0.40 -0.83
C ASP A 155 -1.51 -0.32 -2.03
N GLN A 156 -1.04 -0.74 -3.20
CA GLN A 156 -1.81 -0.73 -4.45
C GLN A 156 -2.42 -2.10 -4.80
N THR A 157 -2.20 -3.13 -3.98
CA THR A 157 -2.73 -4.48 -4.21
C THR A 157 -4.27 -4.50 -4.09
N GLY A 158 -4.79 -3.70 -3.15
CA GLY A 158 -6.23 -3.53 -2.92
C GLY A 158 -6.79 -4.47 -1.85
N ASP A 159 -7.76 -3.97 -1.10
CA ASP A 159 -8.30 -4.64 0.10
C ASP A 159 -8.79 -6.05 -0.17
N GLN A 160 -9.44 -6.25 -1.32
CA GLN A 160 -10.02 -7.53 -1.70
C GLN A 160 -8.97 -8.65 -1.66
N VAL A 161 -7.75 -8.41 -2.16
CA VAL A 161 -6.68 -9.43 -2.21
C VAL A 161 -6.23 -9.80 -0.79
N TRP A 162 -6.00 -8.80 0.06
CA TRP A 162 -5.61 -9.02 1.45
C TRP A 162 -6.69 -9.75 2.24
N LEU A 163 -7.95 -9.37 2.05
CA LEU A 163 -9.08 -10.01 2.73
C LEU A 163 -9.29 -11.46 2.32
N TYR A 164 -8.97 -11.87 1.07
CA TYR A 164 -8.94 -13.30 0.73
C TYR A 164 -7.97 -14.07 1.61
N ASN A 165 -6.75 -13.57 1.72
CA ASN A 165 -5.67 -14.20 2.46
C ASN A 165 -5.99 -14.26 3.95
N PHE A 166 -6.48 -13.15 4.51
CA PHE A 166 -6.79 -13.07 5.94
C PHE A 166 -8.01 -13.90 6.32
N LEU A 167 -9.05 -13.95 5.48
CA LEU A 167 -10.18 -14.85 5.73
C LEU A 167 -9.77 -16.31 5.63
N GLN A 168 -8.89 -16.67 4.70
CA GLN A 168 -8.34 -18.01 4.62
C GLN A 168 -7.61 -18.39 5.91
N TRP A 169 -6.76 -17.50 6.45
CA TRP A 169 -6.09 -17.76 7.72
C TRP A 169 -7.04 -17.81 8.91
N ALA A 170 -8.05 -16.92 8.92
CA ALA A 170 -9.06 -16.87 9.96
C ALA A 170 -10.00 -18.08 9.97
N GLN A 171 -9.98 -18.96 8.96
CA GLN A 171 -10.68 -20.25 9.04
C GLN A 171 -9.99 -21.22 10.02
N SER A 172 -8.73 -20.99 10.37
CA SER A 172 -7.98 -21.85 11.29
C SER A 172 -8.61 -21.80 12.70
N PRO A 173 -9.11 -22.93 13.24
CA PRO A 173 -9.60 -22.98 14.61
C PRO A 173 -8.47 -22.77 15.62
N TYR A 174 -7.24 -23.14 15.26
CA TYR A 174 -6.06 -22.95 16.11
C TYR A 174 -5.68 -21.48 16.23
N LEU A 175 -5.61 -20.76 15.09
CA LEU A 175 -5.35 -19.33 15.11
C LEU A 175 -6.42 -18.57 15.90
N LYS A 176 -7.69 -18.99 15.81
CA LYS A 176 -8.77 -18.41 16.61
C LYS A 176 -8.53 -18.59 18.11
N ASN A 177 -8.15 -19.80 18.53
CA ASN A 177 -7.83 -20.07 19.93
C ASN A 177 -6.65 -19.22 20.42
N ASP A 178 -5.58 -19.16 19.63
CA ASP A 178 -4.41 -18.36 19.96
C ASP A 178 -4.77 -16.87 20.02
N PHE A 179 -5.54 -16.37 19.05
CA PHE A 179 -6.01 -14.99 19.02
C PHE A 179 -6.77 -14.62 20.29
N GLU A 180 -7.70 -15.45 20.78
CA GLU A 180 -8.42 -15.16 22.03
C GLU A 180 -7.48 -14.99 23.23
N THR A 181 -6.37 -15.72 23.25
CA THR A 181 -5.36 -15.61 24.31
C THR A 181 -4.36 -14.49 24.09
N LEU A 182 -4.08 -14.08 22.85
CA LEU A 182 -3.02 -13.15 22.51
C LEU A 182 -3.52 -11.73 22.19
N LYS A 183 -4.82 -11.55 21.93
CA LYS A 183 -5.39 -10.31 21.39
C LYS A 183 -5.10 -9.06 22.21
N TYR A 184 -4.85 -9.20 23.53
CA TYR A 184 -4.49 -8.07 24.40
C TYR A 184 -3.14 -7.42 24.04
N ASN A 185 -2.30 -8.08 23.24
CA ASN A 185 -1.02 -7.53 22.77
C ASN A 185 -1.17 -6.58 21.57
N PHE A 186 -2.36 -6.47 20.98
CA PHE A 186 -2.58 -5.77 19.72
C PHE A 186 -3.47 -4.54 19.91
N ALA A 187 -3.41 -3.62 18.94
CA ALA A 187 -4.24 -2.42 18.98
C ALA A 187 -5.75 -2.76 18.97
N PRO A 188 -6.63 -1.96 19.60
CA PRO A 188 -8.07 -2.21 19.60
C PRO A 188 -8.68 -2.37 18.19
N THR A 189 -8.16 -1.64 17.20
CA THR A 189 -8.56 -1.78 15.80
C THR A 189 -8.19 -3.14 15.22
N THR A 190 -7.01 -3.67 15.56
CA THR A 190 -6.57 -5.02 15.17
C THR A 190 -7.45 -6.09 15.80
N ILE A 191 -7.82 -5.92 17.08
CA ILE A 191 -8.71 -6.84 17.78
C ILE A 191 -10.08 -6.88 17.08
N LYS A 192 -10.72 -5.73 16.88
CA LYS A 192 -12.02 -5.64 16.18
C LYS A 192 -11.95 -6.22 14.77
N PHE A 193 -10.83 -6.02 14.07
CA PHE A 193 -10.63 -6.55 12.74
C PHE A 193 -10.48 -8.07 12.74
N GLY A 194 -9.68 -8.63 13.65
CA GLY A 194 -9.54 -10.07 13.84
C GLY A 194 -10.89 -10.73 14.17
N GLU A 195 -11.64 -10.17 15.12
CA GLU A 195 -12.98 -10.66 15.48
C GLU A 195 -13.94 -10.69 14.27
N LEU A 196 -13.93 -9.63 13.46
CA LEU A 196 -14.72 -9.56 12.24
C LEU A 196 -14.27 -10.60 11.19
N LEU A 197 -12.95 -10.79 11.03
CA LEU A 197 -12.40 -11.82 10.14
C LEU A 197 -12.84 -13.22 10.58
N PHE A 198 -12.80 -13.54 11.87
CA PHE A 198 -13.26 -14.83 12.40
C PHE A 198 -14.78 -15.04 12.27
N GLU A 199 -15.57 -13.97 12.41
CA GLU A 199 -17.02 -14.03 12.19
C GLU A 199 -17.35 -14.34 10.72
N TYR A 200 -16.65 -13.70 9.79
CA TYR A 200 -16.84 -13.93 8.36
C TYR A 200 -16.27 -15.29 7.93
N SER A 201 -15.07 -15.67 8.39
CA SER A 201 -14.46 -16.95 8.02
C SER A 201 -15.30 -18.15 8.45
N ALA A 202 -16.02 -18.06 9.57
CA ALA A 202 -16.93 -19.09 10.06
C ALA A 202 -18.10 -19.39 9.10
N GLN A 203 -18.41 -18.47 8.18
CA GLN A 203 -19.44 -18.67 7.16
C GLN A 203 -18.90 -19.44 5.93
N ILE A 204 -17.60 -19.66 5.84
CA ILE A 204 -16.97 -20.36 4.71
C ILE A 204 -16.90 -21.87 5.03
N PRO A 205 -17.47 -22.74 4.18
CA PRO A 205 -17.35 -24.18 4.36
C PRO A 205 -15.88 -24.64 4.33
N VAL A 206 -15.54 -25.60 5.21
CA VAL A 206 -14.24 -26.26 5.25
C VAL A 206 -14.38 -27.72 4.79
N PRO A 207 -13.65 -28.17 3.76
CA PRO A 207 -12.68 -27.41 2.97
C PRO A 207 -13.37 -26.41 2.03
N THR A 208 -12.66 -25.32 1.70
CA THR A 208 -13.16 -24.30 0.77
C THR A 208 -13.13 -24.86 -0.65
N THR A 209 -14.29 -25.25 -1.16
CA THR A 209 -14.43 -25.87 -2.49
C THR A 209 -15.02 -24.93 -3.55
N LYS A 210 -15.62 -23.82 -3.13
CA LYS A 210 -16.34 -22.90 -4.01
C LYS A 210 -15.78 -21.48 -3.91
N PRO A 211 -14.80 -21.11 -4.74
CA PRO A 211 -14.17 -19.79 -4.70
C PRO A 211 -15.18 -18.63 -4.82
N HIS A 212 -16.21 -18.79 -5.66
CA HIS A 212 -17.25 -17.77 -5.88
C HIS A 212 -18.00 -17.36 -4.61
N GLU A 213 -18.30 -18.30 -3.72
CA GLU A 213 -18.99 -18.01 -2.45
C GLU A 213 -18.11 -17.14 -1.54
N VAL A 214 -16.80 -17.39 -1.52
CA VAL A 214 -15.81 -16.56 -0.81
C VAL A 214 -15.74 -15.16 -1.40
N GLN A 215 -15.81 -15.01 -2.73
CA GLN A 215 -15.79 -13.69 -3.36
C GLN A 215 -17.00 -12.84 -2.96
N LEU A 216 -18.19 -13.44 -2.91
CA LEU A 216 -19.41 -12.76 -2.46
C LEU A 216 -19.30 -12.35 -1.00
N LEU A 217 -18.74 -13.23 -0.16
CA LEU A 217 -18.53 -12.94 1.25
C LEU A 217 -17.55 -11.77 1.46
N ILE A 218 -16.47 -11.70 0.69
CA ILE A 218 -15.52 -10.58 0.76
C ILE A 218 -16.15 -9.27 0.31
N ARG A 219 -16.98 -9.29 -0.73
CA ARG A 219 -17.74 -8.08 -1.12
C ARG A 219 -18.62 -7.60 0.02
N LYS A 220 -19.34 -8.52 0.68
CA LYS A 220 -20.13 -8.20 1.88
C LYS A 220 -19.27 -7.67 3.03
N LEU A 221 -18.05 -8.17 3.21
CA LEU A 221 -17.12 -7.70 4.24
C LEU A 221 -16.62 -6.28 3.95
N ILE A 222 -16.25 -5.99 2.70
CA ILE A 222 -15.83 -4.66 2.25
C ILE A 222 -16.96 -3.62 2.45
N ASP A 223 -18.21 -4.05 2.26
CA ASP A 223 -19.39 -3.22 2.47
C ASP A 223 -19.86 -3.18 3.93
N ASP A 224 -19.28 -3.97 4.83
CA ASP A 224 -19.65 -3.98 6.24
C ASP A 224 -19.30 -2.63 6.91
N PRO A 225 -20.26 -1.93 7.53
CA PRO A 225 -19.99 -0.65 8.21
C PRO A 225 -18.98 -0.79 9.35
N ARG A 226 -18.85 -1.95 9.98
CA ARG A 226 -17.86 -2.22 11.04
C ARG A 226 -16.45 -2.18 10.48
N LEU A 227 -16.21 -2.77 9.30
CA LEU A 227 -14.91 -2.72 8.65
C LEU A 227 -14.53 -1.28 8.29
N ARG A 228 -15.48 -0.52 7.72
CA ARG A 228 -15.26 0.89 7.39
C ARG A 228 -14.97 1.73 8.64
N ALA A 229 -15.65 1.46 9.76
CA ALA A 229 -15.38 2.11 11.03
C ALA A 229 -13.97 1.81 11.55
N ILE A 230 -13.52 0.55 11.48
CA ILE A 230 -12.16 0.15 11.86
C ILE A 230 -11.11 0.89 11.02
N PHE A 231 -11.30 0.94 9.69
CA PHE A 231 -10.39 1.66 8.79
C PHE A 231 -10.34 3.15 9.11
N LYS A 232 -11.50 3.76 9.37
CA LYS A 232 -11.59 5.17 9.75
C LYS A 232 -10.89 5.44 11.08
N GLU A 233 -11.15 4.62 12.10
CA GLU A 233 -10.51 4.72 13.42
C GLU A 233 -8.99 4.67 13.29
N ARG A 234 -8.45 3.67 12.56
CA ARG A 234 -7.00 3.54 12.37
C ARG A 234 -6.39 4.74 11.65
N SER A 235 -7.06 5.28 10.64
CA SER A 235 -6.59 6.49 9.94
C SER A 235 -6.50 7.69 10.90
N MET A 236 -7.49 7.90 11.78
CA MET A 236 -7.48 9.00 12.75
C MET A 236 -6.34 8.88 13.77
N GLN A 237 -6.05 7.67 14.22
CA GLN A 237 -4.92 7.40 15.13
C GLN A 237 -3.58 7.81 14.53
N HIS A 238 -3.43 7.64 13.20
CA HIS A 238 -2.20 7.98 12.50
C HIS A 238 -1.98 9.50 12.35
N TYR A 239 -3.07 10.28 12.28
CA TYR A 239 -3.02 11.74 12.13
C TYR A 239 -3.05 12.52 13.45
N GLY A 240 -3.05 11.85 14.61
CA GLY A 240 -2.96 12.49 15.92
C GLY A 240 -4.19 13.32 16.34
N PHE A 241 -5.36 13.04 15.76
CA PHE A 241 -6.62 13.66 16.20
C PHE A 241 -7.15 12.90 17.42
N TYR A 242 -6.72 13.32 18.60
CA TYR A 242 -7.34 13.01 19.89
C TYR A 242 -7.61 14.31 20.65
#